data_AF-A0AAZ3P415-F1
#
_entry.id   AF-A0AAZ3P415-F1
#
_cell.length_a   1.000
_cell.length_b   1.000
_cell.length_c   1.000
_cell.angle_alpha   90.00
_cell.angle_beta   90.00
_cell.angle_gamma   90.00
#
_symmetry.space_group_name_H-M   'P 1'
#
loop_
_entity.id
_entity.type
_entity.pdbx_description
1 polymer ?
#
loop_
_entity_poly.entity_id
_entity_poly.type
_entity_poly.pdbx_seq_one_letter_code
_entity_poly.pdbx_strand_id
1 'polypeptide(L)'
;MNRSFIKSQSSLQYLDCIAVEVKSKYGAEFRRFSVDRFKPGKFEDFYKLIMHVHRISNMEVMIGYADIHGDLLPINNDDNFCKAVSTAHPLLRVFIQRQGITPSCQP
;
A
#
# COMPACT_ATOMS: atom_id res chain seq x y z
N MET A 1 48.49 -7.42 3.42
CA MET A 1 47.81 -6.12 3.22
C MET A 1 46.33 -6.31 3.53
N ASN A 2 45.93 -5.94 4.74
CA ASN A 2 44.57 -6.10 5.24
C ASN A 2 43.71 -4.94 4.74
N ARG A 3 42.81 -5.20 3.78
CA ARG A 3 41.77 -4.23 3.39
C ARG A 3 40.57 -4.45 4.29
N SER A 4 40.52 -3.71 5.39
CA SER A 4 39.35 -3.61 6.24
C SER A 4 38.22 -2.95 5.47
N PHE A 5 37.16 -3.71 5.17
CA PHE A 5 35.90 -3.16 4.66
C PHE A 5 35.26 -2.36 5.80
N ILE A 6 35.30 -1.02 5.70
CA ILE A 6 34.57 -0.17 6.63
C ILE A 6 33.08 -0.36 6.36
N LYS A 7 32.46 -1.10 7.27
CA LYS A 7 31.02 -1.28 7.38
C LYS A 7 30.43 0.07 7.82
N SER A 8 30.04 0.92 6.86
CA SER A 8 29.16 2.07 7.12
C SER A 8 27.76 1.58 7.48
N GLN A 9 27.62 0.97 8.66
CA GLN A 9 26.37 0.96 9.39
C GLN A 9 26.28 2.30 10.14
N SER A 10 25.06 2.84 10.29
CA SER A 10 24.69 3.93 11.23
C SER A 10 24.51 5.36 10.68
N SER A 11 23.86 5.55 9.52
CA SER A 11 23.15 6.83 9.23
C SER A 11 22.07 6.73 8.16
N LEU A 12 22.19 5.80 7.20
CA LEU A 12 21.17 5.61 6.15
C LEU A 12 19.95 4.78 6.59
N GLN A 13 20.04 3.99 7.67
CA GLN A 13 18.89 3.20 8.16
C GLN A 13 17.78 4.05 8.79
N TYR A 14 18.05 5.30 9.15
CA TYR A 14 17.01 6.21 9.68
C TYR A 14 16.20 6.87 8.56
N LEU A 15 16.81 7.07 7.38
CA LEU A 15 16.15 7.61 6.19
C LEU A 15 15.38 6.54 5.40
N ASP A 16 15.76 5.26 5.54
CA ASP A 16 15.04 4.11 4.96
C ASP A 16 13.61 3.92 5.53
N CYS A 17 13.31 4.57 6.66
CA CYS A 17 12.01 4.49 7.32
C CYS A 17 10.99 5.54 6.86
N ILE A 18 11.35 6.53 6.03
CA ILE A 18 10.42 7.63 5.70
C ILE A 18 9.45 7.23 4.59
N ALA A 19 9.89 6.46 3.59
CA ALA A 19 9.04 6.04 2.49
C ALA A 19 8.67 4.56 2.63
N VAL A 20 7.39 4.24 2.68
CA VAL A 20 6.87 2.87 2.58
C VAL A 20 6.59 2.58 1.12
N GLU A 21 7.27 1.58 0.60
CA GLU A 21 6.93 1.05 -0.72
C GLU A 21 5.61 0.27 -0.66
N VAL A 22 4.72 0.55 -1.61
CA VAL A 22 3.41 -0.08 -1.75
C VAL A 22 3.42 -0.92 -3.01
N LYS A 23 3.05 -2.20 -2.90
CA LYS A 23 2.78 -3.09 -4.03
C LYS A 23 1.29 -3.34 -4.11
N SER A 24 0.62 -2.69 -5.05
CA SER A 24 -0.82 -2.82 -5.27
C SER A 24 -1.14 -3.84 -6.35
N LYS A 25 -2.10 -4.73 -6.07
CA LYS A 25 -2.58 -5.78 -6.98
C LYS A 25 -4.04 -5.54 -7.32
N TYR A 26 -4.36 -5.46 -8.61
CA TYR A 26 -5.72 -5.38 -9.12
C TYR A 26 -5.93 -6.44 -10.22
N GLY A 27 -6.69 -7.50 -9.90
CA GLY A 27 -6.81 -8.66 -10.77
C GLY A 27 -5.44 -9.33 -11.01
N ALA A 28 -4.97 -9.33 -12.26
CA ALA A 28 -3.64 -9.80 -12.63
C ALA A 28 -2.58 -8.68 -12.69
N GLU A 29 -2.97 -7.41 -12.56
CA GLU A 29 -2.07 -6.27 -12.65
C GLU A 29 -1.36 -6.00 -11.32
N PHE A 30 -0.08 -5.64 -11.38
CA PHE A 30 0.70 -5.16 -10.25
C PHE A 30 1.30 -3.79 -10.54
N ARG A 31 1.22 -2.89 -9.56
CA ARG A 31 1.86 -1.57 -9.61
C ARG A 31 2.62 -1.30 -8.31
N ARG A 32 3.65 -0.47 -8.39
CA ARG A 32 4.48 -0.08 -7.25
C ARG A 32 4.56 1.45 -7.19
N PHE A 33 4.38 1.99 -6.00
CA PHE A 33 4.52 3.41 -5.69
C PHE A 33 4.92 3.54 -4.22
N SER A 34 5.23 4.74 -3.75
CA SER A 34 5.66 4.96 -2.36
C SER A 34 4.75 5.96 -1.66
N VAL A 35 4.57 5.77 -0.36
CA VAL A 35 3.87 6.70 0.54
C VAL A 35 4.77 7.06 1.72
N ASP A 36 4.52 8.20 2.37
CA ASP A 36 5.27 8.56 3.57
C ASP A 36 4.82 7.72 4.77
N ARG A 37 5.75 7.19 5.56
CA ARG A 37 5.49 6.34 6.72
C ARG A 37 4.89 7.13 7.88
N PHE A 38 5.36 8.35 8.09
CA PHE A 38 5.02 9.17 9.26
C PHE A 38 3.85 10.11 8.97
N LYS A 39 3.65 10.47 7.70
CA LYS A 39 2.57 11.32 7.21
C LYS A 39 1.93 10.73 5.96
N PRO A 40 1.33 9.53 6.03
CA PRO A 40 0.74 8.88 4.87
C PRO A 40 -0.46 9.64 4.26
N GLY A 41 -1.03 10.61 4.98
CA GLY A 41 -2.20 11.37 4.55
C GLY A 41 -3.51 10.69 4.94
N LYS A 42 -4.60 11.01 4.22
CA LYS A 42 -5.92 10.41 4.43
C LYS A 42 -6.11 9.18 3.54
N PHE A 43 -6.97 8.27 3.98
CA PHE A 43 -7.39 7.12 3.18
C PHE A 43 -8.01 7.55 1.85
N GLU A 44 -8.79 8.64 1.83
CA GLU A 44 -9.42 9.14 0.61
C GLU A 44 -8.40 9.52 -0.48
N ASP A 45 -7.28 10.14 -0.09
CA ASP A 45 -6.21 10.51 -1.02
C ASP A 45 -5.48 9.27 -1.54
N PHE A 46 -5.25 8.30 -0.66
CA PHE A 46 -4.69 7.01 -1.02
C PHE A 46 -5.61 6.24 -1.98
N TYR A 47 -6.92 6.26 -1.74
CA TYR A 47 -7.92 5.65 -2.61
C TYR A 47 -7.90 6.28 -4.02
N LYS A 48 -7.89 7.61 -4.10
CA LYS A 48 -7.74 8.35 -5.37
C LYS A 48 -6.43 8.02 -6.08
N LEU A 49 -5.33 7.90 -5.34
CA LEU A 49 -4.04 7.51 -5.89
C LEU A 49 -4.09 6.10 -6.49
N ILE A 50 -4.69 5.14 -5.79
CA ILE A 50 -4.89 3.77 -6.30
C ILE A 50 -5.70 3.77 -7.59
N MET A 51 -6.82 4.49 -7.61
CA MET A 51 -7.66 4.60 -8.81
C MET A 51 -6.87 5.18 -9.99
N HIS A 52 -6.10 6.25 -9.76
CA HIS A 52 -5.29 6.89 -10.78
C HIS A 52 -4.18 5.95 -11.30
N VAL A 53 -3.43 5.33 -10.39
CA VAL A 53 -2.32 4.44 -10.70
C VAL A 53 -2.78 3.23 -11.51
N HIS A 54 -3.92 2.62 -11.16
CA HIS A 54 -4.50 1.47 -11.88
C HIS A 54 -5.41 1.87 -13.06
N ARG A 55 -5.57 3.17 -13.36
CA ARG A 55 -6.47 3.68 -14.40
C ARG A 55 -7.91 3.15 -14.26
N ILE A 56 -8.39 3.06 -13.03
CA ILE A 56 -9.76 2.63 -12.72
C ILE A 56 -10.66 3.87 -12.81
N SER A 57 -11.70 3.80 -13.63
CA SER A 57 -12.68 4.87 -13.79
C SER A 57 -14.10 4.30 -13.70
N ASN A 58 -15.03 5.07 -13.13
CA ASN A 58 -16.45 4.72 -13.02
C ASN A 58 -16.75 3.41 -12.27
N MET A 59 -15.88 2.99 -11.33
CA MET A 59 -16.08 1.79 -10.54
C MET A 59 -15.63 2.00 -9.10
N GLU A 60 -16.42 1.48 -8.16
CA GLU A 60 -16.05 1.38 -6.75
C GLU A 60 -15.19 0.13 -6.51
N VAL A 61 -14.17 0.27 -5.68
CA VAL A 61 -13.27 -0.82 -5.32
C VAL A 61 -13.13 -0.94 -3.81
N MET A 62 -12.97 -2.16 -3.34
CA MET A 62 -12.53 -2.43 -1.98
C MET A 62 -11.00 -2.57 -1.96
N ILE A 63 -10.37 -1.92 -0.98
CA ILE A 63 -8.93 -1.97 -0.74
C ILE A 63 -8.69 -2.79 0.52
N GLY A 64 -7.79 -3.76 0.45
CA GLY A 64 -7.30 -4.51 1.60
C GLY A 64 -5.78 -4.63 1.60
N TYR A 65 -5.17 -4.90 2.75
CA TYR A 65 -3.75 -5.14 2.89
C TYR A 65 -3.46 -6.45 3.62
N ALA A 66 -2.31 -7.06 3.29
CA ALA A 66 -1.80 -8.17 4.08
C ALA A 66 -0.98 -7.63 5.26
N ASP A 67 -1.42 -7.93 6.47
CA ASP A 67 -0.73 -7.62 7.72
C ASP A 67 0.52 -8.53 7.90
N ILE A 68 1.39 -8.20 8.85
CA ILE A 68 2.57 -9.00 9.23
C ILE A 68 2.21 -10.43 9.66
N HIS A 69 0.98 -10.63 10.16
CA HIS A 69 0.46 -11.95 10.52
C HIS A 69 -0.04 -12.76 9.31
N GLY A 70 -0.13 -12.13 8.13
CA GLY A 70 -0.61 -12.76 6.90
C GLY A 70 -2.12 -12.60 6.67
N ASP A 71 -2.84 -11.99 7.60
CA ASP A 71 -4.28 -11.70 7.45
C ASP A 71 -4.53 -10.60 6.42
N LEU A 72 -5.59 -10.78 5.63
CA LEU A 72 -6.05 -9.76 4.68
C LEU A 72 -7.09 -8.88 5.36
N LEU A 73 -6.72 -7.64 5.69
CA LEU A 73 -7.56 -6.68 6.41
C LEU A 73 -8.02 -5.54 5.49
N PRO A 74 -9.26 -5.04 5.61
CA PRO A 74 -9.74 -3.93 4.81
C PRO A 74 -9.07 -2.60 5.22
N ILE A 75 -8.79 -1.75 4.25
CA ILE A 75 -8.48 -0.33 4.46
C ILE A 75 -9.71 0.47 4.04
N ASN A 76 -10.47 0.95 5.01
CA ASN A 76 -11.73 1.67 4.80
C ASN A 76 -11.83 2.99 5.59
N ASN A 77 -10.82 3.30 6.40
CA ASN A 77 -10.72 4.52 7.21
C ASN A 77 -9.25 4.91 7.42
N ASP A 78 -9.04 6.09 7.97
CA ASP A 78 -7.71 6.66 8.19
C ASP A 78 -6.88 5.85 9.21
N ASP A 79 -7.52 5.28 10.24
CA ASP A 79 -6.84 4.48 11.27
C ASP A 79 -6.25 3.18 10.70
N ASN A 80 -7.05 2.43 9.94
CA ASN A 80 -6.63 1.21 9.27
C ASN A 80 -5.53 1.50 8.23
N PHE A 81 -5.63 2.65 7.55
CA PHE A 81 -4.60 3.08 6.60
C PHE A 81 -3.27 3.40 7.32
N CYS A 82 -3.32 4.19 8.39
CA CYS A 82 -2.14 4.51 9.19
C CYS A 82 -1.49 3.25 9.77
N LYS A 83 -2.31 2.31 10.27
CA LYS A 83 -1.83 1.01 10.77
C LYS A 83 -1.14 0.22 9.66
N ALA A 84 -1.78 0.08 8.49
CA ALA A 84 -1.22 -0.66 7.35
C ALA A 84 0.15 -0.11 6.91
N VAL A 85 0.28 1.22 6.85
CA VAL A 85 1.56 1.87 6.50
C VAL A 85 2.61 1.67 7.59
N SER A 86 2.22 1.81 8.86
CA SER A 86 3.16 1.71 9.99
C SER A 86 3.69 0.29 10.20
N THR A 87 2.87 -0.74 9.97
CA THR A 87 3.25 -2.15 10.13
C THR A 87 3.93 -2.75 8.90
N ALA A 88 3.95 -2.02 7.77
CA ALA A 88 4.52 -2.51 6.53
C ALA A 88 6.02 -2.80 6.64
N HIS A 89 6.40 -4.06 6.43
CA HIS A 89 7.79 -4.48 6.35
C HIS A 89 7.94 -5.71 5.42
N PRO A 90 8.85 -5.68 4.42
CA PRO A 90 9.58 -4.53 3.89
C PRO A 90 8.73 -3.59 3.01
N LEU A 91 7.54 -4.02 2.58
CA LEU A 91 6.64 -3.24 1.75
C LEU A 91 5.18 -3.52 2.14
N LEU A 92 4.30 -2.57 1.85
CA LEU A 92 2.86 -2.70 2.04
C LEU A 92 2.25 -3.46 0.84
N ARG A 93 1.67 -4.62 1.10
CA ARG A 93 0.98 -5.43 0.06
C ARG A 93 -0.48 -5.06 0.06
N VAL A 94 -0.96 -4.47 -1.03
CA VAL A 94 -2.34 -4.03 -1.18
C VAL A 94 -3.05 -4.85 -2.25
N PHE A 95 -4.28 -5.23 -1.96
CA PHE A 95 -5.19 -5.96 -2.84
C PHE A 95 -6.41 -5.08 -3.12
N ILE A 96 -6.75 -4.96 -4.39
CA ILE A 96 -7.86 -4.15 -4.86
C ILE A 96 -8.86 -5.10 -5.51
N GLN A 97 -10.09 -5.05 -5.04
CA GLN A 97 -11.21 -5.85 -5.56
C GLN A 97 -12.30 -4.92 -6.05
N ARG A 98 -12.94 -5.25 -7.17
CA ARG A 98 -14.11 -4.51 -7.65
C ARG A 98 -15.25 -4.75 -6.69
N GLN A 99 -15.89 -3.69 -6.22
CA GLN A 99 -17.17 -3.82 -5.54
C GLN A 99 -18.18 -4.13 -6.63
N GLY A 100 -18.69 -5.37 -6.65
CA GLY A 100 -19.59 -5.82 -7.69
C GLY A 100 -20.81 -4.92 -7.72
N ILE A 101 -21.01 -4.23 -8.85
CA ILE A 101 -22.34 -3.83 -9.29
C ILE A 101 -23.16 -5.11 -9.28
N THR A 102 -24.01 -5.29 -8.27
CA THR A 102 -25.14 -6.20 -8.37
C THR A 102 -25.80 -5.84 -9.70
N PRO A 103 -25.84 -6.73 -10.70
CA PRO A 103 -26.66 -6.45 -11.86
C PRO A 103 -28.07 -6.35 -11.29
N SER A 104 -28.58 -5.13 -11.15
CA SER A 104 -30.01 -4.91 -11.06
C SER A 104 -30.55 -5.46 -12.37
N CYS A 105 -30.92 -6.74 -12.35
CA CYS A 105 -31.66 -7.36 -13.41
C CYS A 105 -32.95 -6.54 -13.56
N GLN A 106 -32.97 -5.67 -14.55
CA GLN A 106 -34.18 -5.26 -15.24
C GLN A 106 -34.05 -5.85 -16.64
N PRO A 107 -35.07 -6.54 -17.15
CA PRO A 107 -36.42 -6.01 -17.28
C PRO A 107 -37.47 -6.69 -16.38
#